data_AF-A0A9D5RPJ9-F1
#
_entry.id   AF-A0A9D5RPJ9-F1
#
_cell.length_a   1.000
_cell.length_b   1.000
_cell.length_c   1.000
_cell.angle_alpha   90.00
_cell.angle_beta   90.00
_cell.angle_gamma   90.00
#
_symmetry.space_group_name_H-M   'P 1'
#
loop_
_entity.id
_entity.type
_entity.pdbx_description
1 polymer ?
#
loop_
_entity_poly.entity_id
_entity_poly.type
_entity_poly.pdbx_seq_one_letter_code
_entity_poly.pdbx_strand_id
1 'polypeptide(L)' 'LHRYLPEEIWQQFLRTYPHADIPEMWDAAFIMGELFEQIALEVSKEFGFSYDKEEGQRCIAYARDIRQLPKDAKEIR' A
#
# COMPACT_ATOMS: atom_id res chain seq x y z
N LEU A 1 13.83 13.64 1.95
CA LEU A 1 13.59 12.47 1.07
C LEU A 1 13.47 12.88 -0.39
N HIS A 2 12.69 13.91 -0.72
CA HIS A 2 12.57 14.50 -2.07
C HIS A 2 13.84 14.47 -2.94
N ARG A 3 14.99 14.97 -2.44
CA ARG A 3 16.26 14.99 -3.20
C ARG A 3 16.86 13.63 -3.59
N TYR A 4 16.35 12.53 -3.02
CA TYR A 4 16.88 11.18 -3.19
C TYR A 4 15.89 10.24 -3.88
N LEU A 5 14.65 10.69 -4.10
CA LEU A 5 13.61 9.87 -4.71
C LEU A 5 13.33 10.40 -6.11
N PRO A 6 13.06 9.52 -7.09
CA PRO A 6 12.46 9.93 -8.35
C PRO A 6 11.18 10.73 -8.08
N GLU A 7 10.91 11.74 -8.91
CA GLU A 7 9.76 12.64 -8.74
C GLU A 7 8.44 11.85 -8.60
N GLU A 8 8.25 10.84 -9.43
CA GLU A 8 7.03 10.01 -9.40
C GLU A 8 6.86 9.25 -8.08
N ILE A 9 7.94 8.67 -7.55
CA ILE A 9 7.94 8.00 -6.24
C ILE A 9 7.69 9.01 -5.12
N TRP A 10 8.27 10.20 -5.21
CA TRP A 10 8.07 11.25 -4.23
C TRP A 10 6.60 11.71 -4.18
N GLN A 11 5.97 11.90 -5.34
CA GLN A 11 4.56 12.29 -5.41
C GLN A 11 3.64 11.20 -4.87
N GLN A 12 3.91 9.93 -5.17
CA GLN A 12 3.17 8.80 -4.58
C GLN A 12 3.35 8.73 -3.06
N PHE A 13 4.58 8.91 -2.58
CA PHE A 13 4.88 8.94 -1.15
C PHE A 13 4.14 10.08 -0.42
N LEU A 14 4.06 11.27 -1.00
CA LEU A 14 3.28 12.36 -0.39
C LEU A 14 1.79 12.01 -0.25
N ARG A 15 1.23 11.24 -1.18
CA ARG A 15 -0.16 10.77 -1.13
C ARG A 15 -0.42 9.73 -0.03
N THR A 16 0.62 9.22 0.64
CA THR A 16 0.47 8.34 1.82
C THR A 16 0.26 9.13 3.12
N TYR A 17 0.25 10.47 3.06
CA TYR A 17 -0.03 11.36 4.19
C TYR A 17 -1.38 12.07 3.97
N PRO A 18 -2.50 11.41 4.33
CA PRO A 18 -3.83 11.94 4.13
C PRO A 18 -4.18 13.00 5.18
N HIS A 19 -5.28 13.73 4.97
CA HIS A 19 -5.91 14.45 6.06
C HIS A 19 -6.55 13.47 7.05
N ALA A 20 -7.02 13.99 8.20
CA ALA A 20 -7.69 13.20 9.22
C ALA A 20 -9.15 12.85 8.83
N ASP A 21 -9.32 12.24 7.66
CA ASP A 21 -10.58 11.74 7.12
C ASP A 21 -10.47 10.23 6.82
N ILE A 22 -11.46 9.44 7.24
CA ILE A 22 -11.39 7.97 7.18
C ILE A 22 -11.27 7.45 5.73
N PRO A 23 -12.09 7.90 4.76
CA PRO A 23 -11.90 7.59 3.35
C PRO A 23 -10.48 7.88 2.84
N GLU A 24 -9.94 9.08 3.10
CA GLU A 24 -8.59 9.45 2.67
C GLU A 24 -7.51 8.56 3.34
N MET A 25 -7.71 8.20 4.61
CA MET A 25 -6.80 7.29 5.32
C MET A 25 -6.73 5.89 4.68
N TRP A 26 -7.86 5.36 4.22
CA TRP A 26 -7.88 4.11 3.47
C TRP A 26 -7.16 4.22 2.12
N ASP A 27 -7.40 5.30 1.38
CA ASP A 27 -6.75 5.52 0.08
C ASP A 27 -5.23 5.65 0.24
N ALA A 28 -4.77 6.39 1.26
CA ALA A 28 -3.35 6.50 1.59
C ALA A 28 -2.71 5.15 1.96
N ALA A 29 -3.43 4.30 2.70
CA ALA A 29 -2.94 2.96 3.04
C ALA A 29 -2.77 2.06 1.80
N PHE A 30 -3.71 2.13 0.85
CA PHE A 30 -3.59 1.37 -0.41
C PHE A 30 -2.46 1.89 -1.30
N ILE A 31 -2.30 3.21 -1.41
CA ILE A 31 -1.18 3.82 -2.14
C ILE A 31 0.15 3.40 -1.51
N MET A 32 0.25 3.38 -0.19
CA MET A 32 1.45 2.89 0.51
C MET A 32 1.74 1.42 0.17
N GLY A 33 0.71 0.58 0.13
CA GLY A 33 0.85 -0.83 -0.25
C GLY A 33 1.37 -1.03 -1.68
N GLU A 34 0.82 -0.29 -2.64
CA GLU A 34 1.25 -0.30 -4.04
C GLU A 34 2.71 0.20 -4.18
N LEU A 35 3.04 1.30 -3.50
CA LEU A 35 4.39 1.85 -3.48
C LEU A 35 5.38 0.87 -2.85
N PHE A 36 5.00 0.19 -1.77
CA PHE A 36 5.83 -0.82 -1.11
C PHE A 36 6.12 -2.00 -2.03
N GLU A 37 5.09 -2.56 -2.70
CA GLU A 37 5.28 -3.66 -3.64
C GLU A 37 6.22 -3.29 -4.79
N GLN A 38 6.06 -2.09 -5.36
CA GLN A 38 6.94 -1.59 -6.41
C GLN A 38 8.42 -1.59 -5.95
N ILE A 39 8.69 -0.92 -4.83
CA ILE A 39 10.07 -0.80 -4.33
C ILE A 39 10.62 -2.15 -3.87
N ALA A 40 9.80 -3.00 -3.26
CA ALA A 40 10.20 -4.34 -2.84
C ALA A 40 10.62 -5.21 -4.04
N LEU A 41 9.88 -5.16 -5.15
CA LEU A 41 10.23 -5.88 -6.39
C LEU A 41 11.53 -5.35 -7.02
N GLU A 42 11.74 -4.03 -7.02
CA GLU A 42 12.97 -3.41 -7.53
C GLU A 42 14.19 -3.84 -6.69
N VAL A 43 14.08 -3.72 -5.36
CA VAL A 43 15.13 -4.11 -4.41
C VAL A 43 15.38 -5.62 -4.44
N SER A 44 14.33 -6.45 -4.51
CA SER A 44 14.48 -7.89 -4.52
C SER A 44 15.22 -8.37 -5.78
N LYS A 45 14.94 -7.74 -6.92
CA LYS A 45 15.65 -8.00 -8.18
C LYS A 45 17.13 -7.60 -8.10
N GLU A 46 17.42 -6.42 -7.54
CA GLU A 46 18.81 -5.91 -7.45
C GLU A 46 19.68 -6.76 -6.52
N PHE A 47 19.14 -7.18 -5.38
CA PHE A 47 19.90 -7.88 -4.34
C PHE A 47 19.69 -9.40 -4.33
N GLY A 48 18.89 -9.95 -5.25
CA GLY A 48 18.62 -11.39 -5.35
C GLY A 48 17.73 -11.95 -4.23
N PHE A 49 16.89 -11.13 -3.62
CA PHE A 49 15.87 -11.58 -2.66
C PHE A 49 14.60 -12.05 -3.38
N SER A 50 13.81 -12.88 -2.72
CA SER A 50 12.46 -13.22 -3.15
C SER A 50 11.44 -12.29 -2.48
N TYR A 51 10.59 -11.66 -3.27
CA TYR A 51 9.38 -11.01 -2.80
C TYR A 51 8.17 -11.89 -3.12
N ASP A 52 7.38 -12.24 -2.09
CA ASP A 52 6.14 -13.00 -2.27
C ASP A 52 5.02 -12.08 -2.75
N LYS A 53 4.91 -11.97 -4.07
CA LYS A 53 3.88 -11.13 -4.72
C LYS A 53 2.47 -11.63 -4.44
N GLU A 54 2.28 -12.93 -4.29
CA GLU A 54 0.96 -13.49 -4.03
C GLU A 54 0.48 -13.09 -2.64
N GLU A 55 1.37 -13.13 -1.66
CA GLU A 55 1.09 -12.65 -0.30
C GLU A 55 0.78 -11.16 -0.28
N GLY A 56 1.58 -10.32 -0.95
CA GLY A 56 1.31 -8.89 -1.07
C GLY A 56 -0.08 -8.60 -1.64
N GLN A 57 -0.46 -9.30 -2.71
CA GLN A 57 -1.78 -9.18 -3.33
C GLN A 57 -2.91 -9.62 -2.39
N ARG A 58 -2.73 -10.74 -1.66
CA ARG A 58 -3.71 -11.21 -0.66
C ARG A 58 -3.89 -10.22 0.47
N CYS A 59 -2.81 -9.62 0.99
CA CYS A 59 -2.89 -8.61 2.04
C CYS A 59 -3.72 -7.39 1.61
N ILE A 60 -3.48 -6.86 0.40
CA ILE A 60 -4.22 -5.71 -0.11
C ILE A 60 -5.68 -6.07 -0.43
N ALA A 61 -5.93 -7.25 -0.98
CA ALA A 61 -7.29 -7.73 -1.22
C ALA A 61 -8.08 -7.82 0.09
N TYR A 62 -7.51 -8.47 1.11
CA TYR A 62 -8.12 -8.58 2.44
C TYR A 62 -8.43 -7.21 3.07
N ALA A 63 -7.51 -6.24 2.95
CA ALA A 63 -7.74 -4.89 3.44
C ALA A 63 -8.87 -4.17 2.68
N ARG A 64 -9.02 -4.41 1.36
CA ARG A 64 -10.14 -3.89 0.56
C ARG A 64 -11.47 -4.50 0.98
N ASP A 65 -11.49 -5.78 1.30
CA ASP A 65 -12.69 -6.45 1.80
C ASP A 65 -13.12 -5.85 3.14
N ILE A 66 -12.17 -5.62 4.07
CA ILE A 66 -12.44 -4.95 5.35
C ILE A 66 -13.05 -3.57 5.14
N ARG A 67 -12.51 -2.76 4.22
CA ARG A 67 -13.04 -1.40 3.95
C ARG A 67 -14.51 -1.42 3.50
N GLN A 68 -14.95 -2.48 2.84
CA GLN A 68 -16.32 -2.62 2.34
C GLN A 68 -17.29 -3.17 3.40
N LEU A 69 -16.78 -3.62 4.55
CA LEU A 69 -17.64 -4.17 5.59
C LEU A 69 -18.55 -3.11 6.20
N PRO A 70 -19.80 -3.50 6.56
CA PRO A 70 -20.64 -2.72 7.45
C PRO A 70 -19.94 -2.42 8.77
N LYS A 71 -20.28 -1.29 9.38
CA LYS A 71 -19.71 -0.87 10.69
C LYS A 71 -19.97 -1.88 11.82
N ASP A 72 -21.00 -2.71 11.68
CA ASP A 72 -21.43 -3.72 12.65
C ASP A 72 -21.06 -5.15 12.24
N ALA A 73 -20.20 -5.32 11.22
CA ALA A 73 -19.69 -6.63 10.81
C ALA A 73 -18.98 -7.33 11.97
N LYS A 74 -19.27 -8.62 12.16
CA LYS A 74 -18.65 -9.47 13.20
C LYS A 74 -17.61 -10.43 12.66
N GLU A 75 -17.59 -10.60 11.34
CA GLU A 75 -16.74 -11.55 10.62
C GLU A 75 -16.30 -10.92 9.30
N ILE A 76 -15.11 -11.32 8.84
CA ILE A 76 -14.56 -10.97 7.54
C ILE A 76 -14.72 -12.23 6.68
N ARG A 77 -15.37 -12.12 5.52
CA ARG A 77 -15.66 -13.26 4.64
C ARG A 77 -14.41 -13.90 4.05
#